data_AF-A0A2G6RAD2-F1
#
_entry.id   AF-A0A2G6RAD2-F1
#
_cell.length_a   1.000
_cell.length_b   1.000
_cell.length_c   1.000
_cell.angle_alpha   90.00
_cell.angle_beta   90.00
_cell.angle_gamma   90.00
#
_symmetry.space_group_name_H-M   'P 1'
#
loop_
_entity.id
_entity.type
_entity.pdbx_description
1 polymer ?
#
loop_
_entity_poly.entity_id
_entity_poly.type
_entity_poly.pdbx_seq_one_letter_code
_entity_poly.pdbx_strand_id
1 'polypeptide(L)'
;MVNYLKIYQSVRNIRQKGKYVFLFFLLLTIILAACEKSAFDKPKELVKKNKMIDMLVDIHIAEATFDQLQHESILKNTSSSVFYYSVLEKYEVPDSVFEKSFVYYASRPKEFERMYREVMNKLSEKEQEFSDRRNKEIEFEESSKAK
;
A
#
# COMPACT_ATOMS: atom_id res chain seq x y z
N MET A 1 -41.39 46.81 -25.64
CA MET A 1 -40.45 46.33 -24.60
C MET A 1 -40.35 44.80 -24.48
N VAL A 2 -41.44 44.03 -24.60
CA VAL A 2 -41.43 42.56 -24.38
C VAL A 2 -40.58 41.76 -25.38
N ASN A 3 -40.47 42.18 -26.65
CA ASN A 3 -39.67 41.49 -27.67
C ASN A 3 -38.14 41.58 -27.45
N TYR A 4 -37.66 42.68 -26.87
CA TYR A 4 -36.22 42.89 -26.65
C TYR A 4 -35.68 42.00 -25.53
N LEU A 5 -36.47 41.80 -24.47
CA LEU A 5 -36.17 40.86 -23.38
C LEU A 5 -36.14 39.40 -23.85
N LYS A 6 -37.06 39.00 -24.75
CA LYS A 6 -37.06 37.66 -25.36
C LYS A 6 -35.82 37.41 -26.23
N ILE A 7 -35.42 38.38 -27.04
CA ILE A 7 -34.21 38.28 -27.87
C ILE A 7 -32.95 38.21 -26.98
N TYR A 8 -32.86 39.05 -25.95
CA TYR A 8 -31.73 39.03 -25.02
C TYR A 8 -31.64 37.72 -24.21
N GLN A 9 -32.79 37.15 -23.80
CA GLN A 9 -32.85 35.82 -23.18
C GLN A 9 -32.44 34.72 -24.15
N SER A 10 -32.87 34.79 -25.42
CA SER A 10 -32.52 33.82 -26.47
C SER A 10 -31.02 33.83 -26.79
N VAL A 11 -30.42 35.01 -26.97
CA VAL A 11 -28.97 35.17 -27.24
C VAL A 11 -28.14 34.73 -26.03
N ARG A 12 -28.58 35.02 -24.80
CA ARG A 12 -27.94 34.53 -23.56
C ARG A 12 -27.99 33.01 -23.43
N ASN A 13 -29.11 32.37 -23.83
CA ASN A 13 -29.26 30.92 -23.84
C ASN A 13 -28.37 30.25 -24.89
N ILE A 14 -28.22 30.83 -26.09
CA ILE A 14 -27.31 30.32 -27.12
C ILE A 14 -25.85 30.41 -26.64
N ARG A 15 -25.47 31.55 -26.02
CA ARG A 15 -24.12 31.74 -25.44
C ARG A 15 -23.85 30.84 -24.24
N GLN A 16 -24.87 30.54 -23.41
CA GLN A 16 -24.74 29.59 -22.31
C GLN A 16 -24.65 28.14 -22.79
N LYS A 17 -25.50 27.71 -23.73
CA LYS A 17 -25.45 26.36 -24.32
C LYS A 17 -24.10 26.06 -24.95
N GLY A 18 -23.50 27.02 -25.67
CA GLY A 18 -22.14 26.88 -26.21
C GLY A 18 -21.06 26.69 -25.14
N LYS A 19 -21.18 27.38 -23.99
CA LYS A 19 -20.27 27.18 -22.85
C LYS A 19 -20.41 25.79 -22.22
N TYR A 20 -21.64 25.29 -22.06
CA TYR A 20 -21.87 23.94 -21.51
C TYR A 20 -21.40 22.85 -22.47
N VAL A 21 -21.58 23.03 -23.78
CA VAL A 21 -21.04 22.11 -24.80
C VAL A 21 -19.51 22.10 -24.76
N PHE A 22 -18.88 23.28 -24.68
CA PHE A 22 -17.42 23.38 -24.54
C PHE A 22 -16.91 22.73 -23.25
N LEU A 23 -17.57 22.97 -22.11
CA LEU A 23 -17.22 22.34 -20.83
C LEU A 23 -17.41 20.82 -20.87
N PHE A 24 -18.45 20.32 -21.55
CA PHE A 24 -18.67 18.89 -21.74
C PHE A 24 -17.55 18.24 -22.56
N PHE A 25 -17.15 18.86 -23.68
CA PHE A 25 -16.02 18.37 -24.48
C PHE A 25 -14.69 18.44 -23.73
N LEU A 26 -14.43 19.51 -22.98
CA LEU A 26 -13.25 19.65 -22.13
C LEU A 26 -13.20 18.52 -21.07
N LEU A 27 -14.32 18.27 -20.39
CA LEU A 27 -14.43 17.20 -19.40
C LEU A 27 -14.21 15.82 -20.05
N LEU A 28 -14.79 15.59 -21.23
CA LEU A 28 -14.62 14.35 -21.98
C LEU A 28 -13.15 14.11 -22.37
N THR A 29 -12.42 15.15 -22.78
CA THR A 29 -10.99 15.04 -23.10
C THR A 29 -10.12 14.71 -21.88
N ILE A 30 -10.46 15.24 -20.70
CA ILE A 30 -9.74 14.93 -19.45
C ILE A 30 -9.97 13.47 -19.04
N ILE A 31 -11.20 12.96 -19.19
CA ILE A 31 -11.54 11.57 -18.89
C ILE A 31 -10.82 10.60 -19.86
N LEU A 32 -10.72 10.94 -21.14
CA LEU A 32 -10.00 10.14 -22.14
C LEU A 32 -8.48 10.14 -21.92
N ALA A 33 -7.91 11.23 -21.37
CA ALA A 33 -6.49 11.32 -21.02
C ALA A 33 -6.11 10.52 -19.76
N ALA A 34 -7.08 10.09 -18.95
CA ALA A 34 -6.83 9.32 -17.73
C ALA A 34 -6.60 7.81 -18.00
N CYS A 35 -6.40 7.41 -19.27
CA CYS A 35 -6.05 6.04 -19.62
C CYS A 35 -4.64 5.71 -19.11
N GLU A 36 -4.60 5.16 -17.90
CA GLU A 36 -3.41 4.76 -17.15
C GLU A 36 -2.70 3.59 -17.85
N LYS A 37 -1.71 3.89 -18.69
CA LYS A 37 -0.64 2.92 -18.96
C LYS A 37 0.23 2.88 -17.71
N SER A 38 0.43 1.68 -17.14
CA SER A 38 1.33 1.50 -15.99
C SER A 38 2.67 2.13 -16.33
N ALA A 39 3.01 3.24 -15.65
CA ALA A 39 4.17 4.07 -16.01
C ALA A 39 5.53 3.39 -15.73
N PHE A 40 5.51 2.18 -15.16
CA PHE A 40 6.69 1.45 -14.74
C PHE A 40 6.79 0.10 -15.45
N ASP A 41 7.77 0.02 -16.34
CA ASP A 41 8.16 -1.21 -17.00
C ASP A 41 8.66 -2.24 -16.00
N LYS A 42 8.55 -3.52 -16.38
CA LYS A 42 9.05 -4.62 -15.55
C LYS A 42 10.57 -4.52 -15.43
N PRO A 43 11.13 -4.41 -14.20
CA PRO A 43 12.58 -4.37 -14.03
C PRO A 43 13.19 -5.72 -14.45
N LYS A 44 14.44 -5.69 -14.91
CA LYS A 44 15.20 -6.89 -15.32
C LYS A 44 15.26 -7.93 -14.18
N GLU A 45 15.51 -7.44 -12.97
CA GLU A 45 15.49 -8.21 -11.75
C GLU A 45 14.25 -7.80 -10.95
N LEU A 46 13.31 -8.74 -10.81
CA LEU A 46 12.06 -8.54 -10.09
C LEU A 46 11.95 -9.59 -8.99
N VAL A 47 11.81 -9.15 -7.74
CA VAL A 47 11.45 -10.03 -6.63
C VAL A 47 10.11 -10.68 -6.95
N LYS A 48 10.06 -12.02 -6.97
CA LYS A 48 8.81 -12.74 -7.22
C LYS A 48 7.75 -12.37 -6.19
N LYS A 49 6.48 -12.26 -6.60
CA LYS A 49 5.35 -11.85 -5.75
C LYS A 49 5.32 -12.55 -4.38
N ASN A 50 5.41 -13.87 -4.35
CA ASN A 50 5.36 -14.63 -3.08
C ASN A 50 6.53 -14.28 -2.16
N LYS A 51 7.75 -14.15 -2.72
CA LYS A 51 8.93 -13.72 -1.97
C LYS A 51 8.77 -12.29 -1.46
N MET A 52 8.20 -11.38 -2.26
CA MET A 52 7.89 -10.01 -1.84
C MET A 52 6.89 -9.99 -0.68
N ILE A 53 5.84 -10.83 -0.72
CA ILE A 53 4.89 -10.96 0.40
C ILE A 53 5.60 -11.39 1.68
N ASP A 54 6.43 -12.43 1.61
CA ASP A 54 7.16 -12.93 2.77
C ASP A 54 8.13 -11.88 3.34
N MET A 55 8.83 -11.16 2.45
CA MET A 55 9.68 -10.04 2.84
C MET A 55 8.90 -8.92 3.52
N LEU A 56 7.75 -8.50 2.98
CA LEU A 56 6.92 -7.44 3.57
C LEU A 56 6.39 -7.84 4.95
N VAL A 57 5.98 -9.11 5.12
CA VAL A 57 5.59 -9.64 6.44
C VAL A 57 6.74 -9.53 7.43
N ASP A 58 7.95 -9.96 7.05
CA ASP A 58 9.11 -9.91 7.94
C ASP A 58 9.58 -8.48 8.21
N ILE A 59 9.48 -7.56 7.24
CA ILE A 59 9.75 -6.13 7.44
C ILE A 59 8.81 -5.56 8.49
N HIS A 60 7.51 -5.82 8.40
CA HIS A 60 6.54 -5.31 9.38
C HIS A 60 6.75 -5.89 10.78
N ILE A 61 7.12 -7.17 10.89
CA ILE A 61 7.46 -7.79 12.18
C ILE A 61 8.75 -7.17 12.76
N ALA A 62 9.76 -6.96 11.92
CA ALA A 62 11.03 -6.36 12.33
C ALA A 62 10.83 -4.90 12.79
N GLU A 63 9.99 -4.13 12.10
CA GLU A 63 9.61 -2.76 12.47
C GLU A 63 8.85 -2.73 13.80
N ALA A 64 7.83 -3.59 13.98
CA ALA A 64 7.09 -3.70 15.24
C ALA A 64 8.00 -4.09 16.41
N THR A 65 8.98 -4.98 16.16
CA THR A 65 9.99 -5.37 17.16
C THR A 65 10.89 -4.20 17.52
N PHE A 66 11.36 -3.44 16.52
CA PHE A 66 12.16 -2.25 16.75
C PHE A 66 11.41 -1.21 17.58
N ASP A 67 10.15 -0.93 17.22
CA ASP A 67 9.31 0.05 17.92
C ASP A 67 9.08 -0.32 19.38
N GLN A 68 8.88 -1.62 19.66
CA GLN A 68 8.75 -2.11 21.03
C GLN A 68 10.06 -1.93 21.81
N LEU A 69 11.20 -2.37 21.26
CA LEU A 69 12.50 -2.27 21.92
C LEU A 69 12.97 -0.82 22.10
N GLN A 70 12.58 0.06 21.18
CA GLN A 70 12.83 1.50 21.30
C GLN A 70 11.99 2.10 22.44
N HIS A 71 10.71 1.74 22.56
CA HIS A 71 9.86 2.15 23.70
C HIS A 71 10.40 1.68 25.04
N GLU A 72 10.91 0.44 25.11
CA GLU A 72 11.57 -0.11 26.30
C GLU A 72 12.96 0.51 26.54
N SER A 73 13.40 1.41 25.66
CA SER A 73 14.64 2.17 25.76
C SER A 73 15.91 1.31 25.67
N ILE A 74 15.77 0.10 25.10
CA ILE A 74 16.85 -0.86 24.84
C ILE A 74 17.68 -0.41 23.64
N LEU A 75 17.04 0.19 22.63
CA LEU A 75 17.64 0.58 21.35
C LEU A 75 17.84 2.09 21.15
N LYS A 76 18.15 2.85 22.21
CA LYS A 76 18.23 4.33 22.19
C LYS A 76 19.07 4.93 21.05
N ASN A 77 20.09 4.22 20.56
CA ASN A 77 21.00 4.68 19.52
C ASN A 77 20.97 3.83 18.24
N THR A 78 19.97 2.96 18.07
CA THR A 78 19.84 2.10 16.87
C THR A 78 18.82 2.68 15.92
N SER A 79 19.10 2.62 14.62
CA SER A 79 18.16 3.05 13.58
C SER A 79 17.23 1.91 13.17
N SER A 80 15.97 2.23 12.87
CA SER A 80 15.01 1.30 12.28
C SER A 80 15.53 0.68 10.97
N SER A 81 16.40 1.40 10.24
CA SER A 81 17.00 0.88 8.99
C SER A 81 17.80 -0.41 9.18
N VAL A 82 18.40 -0.64 10.36
CA VAL A 82 19.14 -1.87 10.66
C VAL A 82 18.23 -3.10 10.55
N PHE A 83 16.98 -2.98 11.00
CA PHE A 83 15.98 -4.04 10.93
C PHE A 83 15.48 -4.26 9.51
N TYR A 84 15.32 -3.19 8.73
CA TYR A 84 15.01 -3.31 7.30
C TYR A 84 16.12 -4.07 6.55
N TYR A 85 17.39 -3.69 6.72
CA TYR A 85 18.51 -4.32 6.02
C TYR A 85 18.74 -5.77 6.45
N SER A 86 18.46 -6.13 7.72
CA SER A 86 18.57 -7.53 8.16
C SER A 86 17.55 -8.44 7.48
N VAL A 87 16.36 -7.92 7.16
CA VAL A 87 15.38 -8.66 6.35
C VAL A 87 15.86 -8.79 4.91
N LEU A 88 16.38 -7.71 4.30
CA LEU A 88 16.93 -7.81 2.94
C LEU A 88 18.06 -8.86 2.83
N GLU A 89 18.94 -8.89 3.82
CA GLU A 89 20.02 -9.87 3.93
C GLU A 89 19.47 -11.30 4.08
N LYS A 90 18.49 -11.51 4.97
CA LYS A 90 17.82 -12.81 5.16
C LYS A 90 17.28 -13.40 3.86
N TYR A 91 16.77 -12.56 2.98
CA TYR A 91 16.19 -12.98 1.69
C TYR A 91 17.19 -12.91 0.53
N GLU A 92 18.44 -12.51 0.75
CA GLU A 92 19.46 -12.33 -0.29
C GLU A 92 18.95 -11.40 -1.42
N VAL A 93 18.32 -10.30 -1.06
CA VAL A 93 17.79 -9.31 -2.02
C VAL A 93 18.52 -7.99 -1.84
N PRO A 94 19.24 -7.49 -2.87
CA PRO A 94 19.80 -6.15 -2.82
C PRO A 94 18.71 -5.10 -2.67
N ASP A 95 18.97 -4.06 -1.89
CA ASP A 95 18.03 -2.96 -1.64
C ASP A 95 17.45 -2.36 -2.92
N SER A 96 18.31 -2.02 -3.88
CA SER A 96 17.88 -1.49 -5.18
C SER A 96 16.96 -2.43 -5.99
N VAL A 97 17.06 -3.75 -5.78
CA VAL A 97 16.18 -4.74 -6.43
C VAL A 97 14.84 -4.78 -5.71
N PHE A 98 14.85 -4.73 -4.37
CA PHE A 98 13.62 -4.63 -3.58
C PHE A 98 12.85 -3.35 -3.92
N GLU A 99 13.48 -2.18 -3.88
CA GLU A 99 12.84 -0.90 -4.16
C GLU A 99 12.20 -0.85 -5.55
N LYS A 100 12.95 -1.25 -6.59
CA LYS A 100 12.43 -1.30 -7.96
C LYS A 100 11.26 -2.27 -8.09
N SER A 101 11.34 -3.41 -7.41
CA SER A 101 10.26 -4.40 -7.38
C SER A 101 9.03 -3.87 -6.66
N PHE A 102 9.23 -3.19 -5.53
CA PHE A 102 8.16 -2.56 -4.77
C PHE A 102 7.44 -1.49 -5.60
N VAL A 103 8.19 -0.57 -6.24
CA VAL A 103 7.63 0.45 -7.14
C VAL A 103 6.86 -0.19 -8.30
N TYR A 104 7.41 -1.26 -8.90
CA TYR A 104 6.72 -2.02 -9.94
C TYR A 104 5.38 -2.59 -9.45
N TYR A 105 5.33 -3.15 -8.25
CA TYR A 105 4.07 -3.67 -7.71
C TYR A 105 3.10 -2.55 -7.32
N ALA A 106 3.59 -1.51 -6.65
CA ALA A 106 2.80 -0.36 -6.23
C ALA A 106 2.16 0.39 -7.41
N SER A 107 2.81 0.38 -8.58
CA SER A 107 2.24 0.97 -9.80
C SER A 107 1.10 0.16 -10.44
N ARG A 108 0.68 -0.96 -9.83
CA ARG A 108 -0.41 -1.81 -10.29
C ARG A 108 -1.45 -1.95 -9.17
N PRO A 109 -2.31 -0.94 -8.95
CA PRO A 109 -3.13 -0.84 -7.74
C PRO A 109 -3.92 -2.11 -7.41
N LYS A 110 -4.59 -2.71 -8.41
CA LYS A 110 -5.37 -3.95 -8.21
C LYS A 110 -4.51 -5.16 -7.83
N GLU A 111 -3.29 -5.27 -8.36
CA GLU A 111 -2.37 -6.36 -8.02
C GLU A 111 -1.72 -6.13 -6.67
N PHE A 112 -1.33 -4.89 -6.39
CA PHE A 112 -0.77 -4.48 -5.11
C PHE A 112 -1.76 -4.70 -3.97
N GLU A 113 -3.02 -4.30 -4.14
CA GLU A 113 -4.10 -4.50 -3.17
C GLU A 113 -4.30 -5.99 -2.84
N ARG A 114 -4.26 -6.86 -3.85
CA ARG A 114 -4.34 -8.32 -3.65
C ARG A 114 -3.13 -8.85 -2.88
N MET A 115 -1.93 -8.40 -3.25
CA MET A 115 -0.70 -8.77 -2.57
C MET A 115 -0.70 -8.34 -1.11
N TYR A 116 -1.13 -7.11 -0.84
CA TYR A 116 -1.14 -6.55 0.51
C TYR A 116 -2.22 -7.22 1.39
N ARG A 117 -3.35 -7.66 0.82
CA ARG A 117 -4.27 -8.56 1.53
C ARG A 117 -3.60 -9.87 1.96
N GLU A 118 -2.78 -10.47 1.11
CA GLU A 118 -2.04 -11.69 1.46
C GLU A 118 -1.02 -11.41 2.58
N VAL A 119 -0.35 -10.24 2.56
CA VAL A 119 0.52 -9.79 3.67
C VAL A 119 -0.26 -9.69 4.98
N MET A 120 -1.41 -8.99 4.98
CA MET A 120 -2.24 -8.83 6.17
C MET A 120 -2.74 -10.18 6.72
N ASN A 121 -3.19 -11.08 5.85
CA ASN A 121 -3.63 -12.41 6.27
C ASN A 121 -2.49 -13.18 6.96
N LYS A 122 -1.29 -13.17 6.40
CA LYS A 122 -0.12 -13.83 7.01
C LYS A 122 0.28 -13.21 8.34
N LEU A 123 0.16 -11.90 8.49
CA LEU A 123 0.40 -11.23 9.77
C LEU A 123 -0.62 -11.68 10.82
N SER A 124 -1.91 -11.74 10.47
CA SER A 124 -2.95 -12.24 11.37
C SER A 124 -2.76 -13.71 11.75
N GLU A 125 -2.37 -14.56 10.79
CA GLU A 125 -2.04 -15.97 11.06
C GLU A 125 -0.88 -16.10 12.06
N LYS A 126 0.17 -15.30 11.90
CA LYS A 126 1.32 -15.27 12.82
C LYS A 126 0.95 -14.76 14.21
N GLU A 127 0.10 -13.74 14.30
CA GLU A 127 -0.40 -13.22 15.58
C GLU A 127 -1.21 -14.27 16.34
N GLN A 128 -2.07 -15.00 15.62
CA GLN A 128 -2.83 -16.11 16.18
C GLN A 128 -1.91 -17.23 16.65
N GLU A 129 -0.95 -17.66 15.81
CA GLU A 129 0.04 -18.68 16.17
C GLU A 129 0.83 -18.29 17.43
N PHE A 130 1.26 -17.02 17.52
CA PHE A 130 1.97 -16.51 18.69
C PHE A 130 1.10 -16.53 19.95
N SER A 131 -0.17 -16.12 19.84
CA SER A 131 -1.11 -16.13 20.96
C SER A 131 -1.42 -17.55 21.44
N ASP A 132 -1.61 -18.50 20.52
CA ASP A 132 -1.85 -19.90 20.84
C ASP A 132 -0.64 -20.55 21.53
N ARG A 133 0.59 -20.23 21.08
CA ARG A 133 1.82 -20.69 21.75
C ARG A 133 1.92 -20.16 23.18
N ARG A 134 1.70 -18.86 23.37
CA ARG A 134 1.72 -18.22 24.69
C ARG A 134 0.68 -18.85 25.65
N ASN A 135 -0.52 -19.13 25.18
CA ASN A 135 -1.56 -19.77 26.01
C ASN A 135 -1.15 -21.18 26.43
N LYS A 136 -0.58 -21.98 25.52
CA LYS A 136 -0.06 -23.31 25.85
C LYS A 136 1.08 -23.28 26.87
N GLU A 137 1.96 -22.29 26.77
CA GLU A 137 3.04 -22.08 27.75
C GLU A 137 2.48 -21.75 29.14
N ILE A 138 1.47 -20.87 29.22
CA ILE A 138 0.77 -20.54 30.48
C ILE A 138 0.10 -21.79 31.08
N GLU A 139 -0.64 -22.56 30.30
CA GLU A 139 -1.28 -23.80 30.75
C GLU A 139 -0.25 -24.82 31.27
N PHE A 140 0.90 -24.94 30.58
CA PHE A 140 1.99 -25.80 31.02
C PHE A 140 2.57 -25.34 32.37
N GLU A 141 2.85 -24.04 32.53
CA GLU A 141 3.36 -23.48 33.78
C GLU A 141 2.39 -23.68 34.95
N GLU A 142 1.09 -23.46 34.75
CA GLU A 142 0.06 -23.68 35.77
C GLU A 142 -0.03 -25.15 36.17
N SER A 143 0.02 -26.08 35.20
CA SER A 143 0.03 -27.52 35.46
C SER A 143 1.27 -27.98 36.24
N SER A 144 2.41 -27.30 36.04
CA SER A 144 3.67 -27.60 36.75
C SER A 144 3.69 -27.10 38.20
N LYS A 145 2.97 -26.01 38.50
CA LYS A 145 2.84 -25.44 39.85
C LYS A 145 1.79 -26.14 40.70
N ALA A 146 0.84 -26.84 40.08
CA ALA A 146 -0.23 -27.57 40.75
C ALA A 146 0.17 -28.97 41.26
N LYS A 147 1.43 -29.38 41.07
CA LYS A 147 1.99 -30.68 41.46
C LYS A 147 3.13 -30.51 42.45
#